data_AF-H0A9K8-F1
#
_entry.id   AF-H0A9K8-F1
#
_cell.length_a   1.000
_cell.length_b   1.000
_cell.length_c   1.000
_cell.angle_alpha   90.00
_cell.angle_beta   90.00
_cell.angle_gamma   90.00
#
_symmetry.space_group_name_H-M   'P 1'
#
loop_
_entity.id
_entity.type
_entity.pdbx_description
1 polymer ?
#
loop_
_entity_poly.entity_id
_entity_poly.type
_entity_poly.pdbx_seq_one_letter_code
_entity_poly.pdbx_strand_id
1 'polypeptide(L)'
;EIGELAGSEVGKGTMPDELINAVEDLTDEQVKAAYVEHDKIGKLSDELKTWFDNGALVIPNFAKPVLFPGSETAHYSLCVGVEGDELIIVDPSADTVSGGVYYADDSEMLQAMDEFEGRKRGYVVMAPKETTAYWRIKNDLIYSDSSVYDELSKYCVQEVLRDLEIRNNVFGIGAAGLDVVGAYGLENVLEDIGYELDFVSGPITDTEVGKDTIEDYVGVPALNSFHEGDMEEAAEIVSENLS
;
A
#
# COMPACT_ATOMS: atom_id res chain seq x y z
N GLU A 1 -3.85 19.04 -22.04
CA GLU A 1 -4.71 18.27 -21.13
C GLU A 1 -4.40 18.47 -19.64
N ILE A 2 -3.49 17.73 -18.97
CA ILE A 2 -3.28 17.91 -17.51
C ILE A 2 -2.90 19.35 -17.13
N GLY A 3 -1.93 19.96 -17.84
CA GLY A 3 -1.54 21.35 -17.57
C GLY A 3 -2.64 22.39 -17.84
N GLU A 4 -3.60 22.08 -18.72
CA GLU A 4 -4.75 22.97 -18.95
C GLU A 4 -5.82 22.79 -17.87
N LEU A 5 -6.06 21.55 -17.42
CA LEU A 5 -7.00 21.23 -16.34
C LEU A 5 -6.51 21.75 -14.98
N ALA A 6 -5.20 21.67 -14.73
CA ALA A 6 -4.58 22.21 -13.51
C ALA A 6 -4.48 23.74 -13.51
N GLY A 7 -4.95 24.42 -14.57
CA GLY A 7 -4.82 25.88 -14.70
C GLY A 7 -3.36 26.36 -14.77
N SER A 8 -2.43 25.49 -15.14
CA SER A 8 -1.01 25.80 -15.20
C SER A 8 -0.74 26.84 -16.30
N GLU A 9 -0.26 28.02 -15.90
CA GLU A 9 0.24 29.03 -16.84
C GLU A 9 1.76 28.92 -16.96
N VAL A 10 2.29 29.12 -18.17
CA VAL A 10 3.74 29.17 -18.39
C VAL A 10 4.36 30.26 -17.51
N GLY A 11 5.24 29.87 -16.59
CA GLY A 11 5.91 30.78 -15.65
C GLY A 11 5.18 30.99 -14.32
N LYS A 12 4.04 30.34 -14.08
CA LYS A 12 3.40 30.26 -12.76
C LYS A 12 3.50 28.82 -12.22
N GLY A 13 3.88 28.69 -10.96
CA GLY A 13 3.88 27.39 -10.28
C GLY A 13 2.46 26.83 -10.14
N THR A 14 2.35 25.51 -10.10
CA THR A 14 1.09 24.79 -9.84
C THR A 14 1.05 24.34 -8.40
N MET A 15 -0.07 24.53 -7.73
CA MET A 15 -0.27 24.09 -6.34
C MET A 15 -0.58 22.58 -6.30
N PRO A 16 -0.27 21.88 -5.20
CA PRO A 16 -0.59 20.45 -5.08
C PRO A 16 -2.06 20.11 -5.35
N ASP A 17 -2.99 20.90 -4.80
CA ASP A 17 -4.43 20.69 -4.97
C ASP A 17 -4.88 20.81 -6.43
N GLU A 18 -4.25 21.69 -7.21
CA GLU A 18 -4.52 21.85 -8.64
C GLU A 18 -4.08 20.60 -9.42
N LEU A 19 -2.94 20.01 -9.07
CA LEU A 19 -2.46 18.78 -9.68
C LEU A 19 -3.33 17.58 -9.31
N ILE A 20 -3.75 17.49 -8.03
CA ILE A 20 -4.64 16.44 -7.54
C ILE A 20 -5.95 16.49 -8.31
N ASN A 21 -6.64 17.64 -8.31
CA ASN A 21 -7.92 17.79 -8.99
C ASN A 21 -7.81 17.47 -10.48
N ALA A 22 -6.75 17.94 -11.15
CA ALA A 22 -6.56 17.67 -12.58
C ALA A 22 -6.37 16.18 -12.90
N VAL A 23 -5.68 15.42 -12.03
CA VAL A 23 -5.49 13.98 -12.21
C VAL A 23 -6.79 13.22 -11.95
N GLU A 24 -7.50 13.54 -10.87
CA GLU A 24 -8.76 12.88 -10.55
C GLU A 24 -9.84 13.15 -11.60
N ASP A 25 -9.95 14.40 -12.07
CA ASP A 25 -10.88 14.79 -13.14
C ASP A 25 -10.54 14.10 -14.47
N LEU A 26 -9.27 14.08 -14.88
CA LEU A 26 -8.86 13.46 -16.15
C LEU A 26 -9.08 11.94 -16.16
N THR A 27 -9.02 11.32 -14.99
CA THR A 27 -9.13 9.87 -14.86
C THR A 27 -10.53 9.39 -14.47
N ASP A 28 -11.53 10.28 -14.44
CA ASP A 28 -12.88 9.96 -13.96
C ASP A 28 -12.84 9.24 -12.58
N GLU A 29 -12.03 9.77 -11.66
CA GLU A 29 -11.75 9.23 -10.31
C GLU A 29 -11.16 7.80 -10.28
N GLN A 30 -10.70 7.26 -11.42
CA GLN A 30 -9.98 5.97 -11.44
C GLN A 30 -8.58 6.08 -10.84
N VAL A 31 -8.04 7.28 -10.70
CA VAL A 31 -6.83 7.55 -9.90
C VAL A 31 -7.21 8.49 -8.77
N LYS A 32 -6.78 8.18 -7.56
CA LYS A 32 -6.86 9.10 -6.41
C LYS A 32 -5.48 9.64 -6.09
N ALA A 33 -5.42 10.91 -5.68
CA ALA A 33 -4.17 11.56 -5.35
C ALA A 33 -4.26 12.29 -4.01
N ALA A 34 -3.13 12.37 -3.31
CA ALA A 34 -3.02 13.08 -2.04
C ALA A 34 -1.69 13.84 -1.97
N TYR A 35 -1.67 14.88 -1.15
CA TYR A 35 -0.47 15.63 -0.83
C TYR A 35 0.00 15.31 0.58
N VAL A 36 1.28 14.93 0.71
CA VAL A 36 1.94 14.69 1.98
C VAL A 36 2.97 15.80 2.20
N GLU A 37 2.71 16.62 3.21
CA GLU A 37 3.58 17.73 3.60
C GLU A 37 4.80 17.23 4.39
N HIS A 38 5.93 17.93 4.27
CA HIS A 38 7.20 17.65 4.92
C HIS A 38 7.08 17.26 6.40
N ASP A 39 6.27 17.98 7.19
CA ASP A 39 6.13 17.71 8.63
C ASP A 39 5.51 16.35 8.95
N LYS A 40 4.84 15.75 7.96
CA LYS A 40 4.23 14.44 8.07
C LYS A 40 5.17 13.35 7.62
N ILE A 41 6.35 13.65 7.08
CA ILE A 41 7.30 12.69 6.52
C ILE A 41 8.28 12.24 7.61
N GLY A 42 8.42 10.93 7.78
CA GLY A 42 9.30 10.32 8.77
C GLY A 42 10.68 10.07 8.18
N LYS A 43 10.88 8.86 7.68
CA LYS A 43 12.03 8.51 6.83
C LYS A 43 11.55 8.45 5.38
N LEU A 44 11.98 9.41 4.56
CA LEU A 44 11.46 9.62 3.21
C LEU A 44 11.63 8.38 2.31
N SER A 45 12.81 7.76 2.31
CA SER A 45 13.09 6.56 1.50
C SER A 45 12.16 5.39 1.85
N ASP A 46 11.97 5.08 3.14
CA ASP A 46 11.07 4.02 3.62
C ASP A 46 9.61 4.31 3.24
N GLU A 47 9.20 5.56 3.36
CA GLU A 47 7.84 6.01 3.04
C GLU A 47 7.56 5.90 1.53
N LEU A 48 8.45 6.41 0.68
CA LEU A 48 8.30 6.31 -0.77
C LEU A 48 8.35 4.86 -1.24
N LYS A 49 9.22 4.03 -0.65
CA LYS A 49 9.27 2.60 -0.95
C LYS A 49 7.95 1.91 -0.62
N THR A 50 7.35 2.24 0.52
CA THR A 50 6.03 1.72 0.90
C THR A 50 4.94 2.14 -0.10
N TRP A 51 4.99 3.38 -0.61
CA TRP A 51 4.08 3.84 -1.65
C TRP A 51 4.25 3.05 -2.96
N PHE A 52 5.47 2.82 -3.40
CA PHE A 52 5.75 2.03 -4.61
C PHE A 52 5.29 0.58 -4.45
N ASP A 53 5.58 -0.06 -3.31
CA ASP A 53 5.14 -1.42 -3.00
C ASP A 53 3.61 -1.54 -2.93
N ASN A 54 2.92 -0.42 -2.67
CA ASN A 54 1.46 -0.33 -2.64
C ASN A 54 0.84 0.08 -3.99
N GLY A 55 1.64 0.15 -5.06
CA GLY A 55 1.16 0.44 -6.42
C GLY A 55 0.97 1.92 -6.74
N ALA A 56 1.60 2.82 -5.98
CA ALA A 56 1.51 4.26 -6.22
C ALA A 56 2.62 4.81 -7.12
N LEU A 57 2.37 6.00 -7.65
CA LEU A 57 3.33 6.88 -8.28
C LEU A 57 3.56 8.10 -7.38
N VAL A 58 4.80 8.60 -7.30
CA VAL A 58 5.18 9.69 -6.41
C VAL A 58 5.83 10.83 -7.21
N ILE A 59 5.37 12.06 -6.95
CA ILE A 59 5.93 13.29 -7.50
C ILE A 59 6.39 14.20 -6.36
N PRO A 60 7.68 14.18 -5.99
CA PRO A 60 8.28 15.16 -5.09
C PRO A 60 8.08 16.60 -5.55
N ASN A 61 7.77 17.48 -4.60
CA ASN A 61 7.83 18.93 -4.72
C ASN A 61 8.95 19.44 -3.81
N PHE A 62 9.98 20.06 -4.36
CA PHE A 62 11.17 20.42 -3.59
C PHE A 62 11.84 21.68 -4.12
N ALA A 63 12.66 22.30 -3.29
CA ALA A 63 13.50 23.42 -3.64
C ALA A 63 14.77 22.91 -4.36
N LYS A 64 14.87 23.11 -5.68
CA LYS A 64 16.07 22.74 -6.45
C LYS A 64 17.37 23.35 -5.92
N PRO A 65 17.43 24.57 -5.35
CA PRO A 65 18.70 25.13 -4.87
C PRO A 65 19.41 24.28 -3.80
N VAL A 66 18.68 23.43 -3.08
CA VAL A 66 19.24 22.53 -2.06
C VAL A 66 20.08 21.42 -2.71
N LEU A 67 19.58 20.84 -3.80
CA LEU A 67 20.27 19.77 -4.54
C LEU A 67 21.25 20.32 -5.60
N PHE A 68 20.93 21.47 -6.19
CA PHE A 68 21.67 22.10 -7.27
C PHE A 68 21.98 23.56 -6.93
N PRO A 69 23.12 23.83 -6.27
CA PRO A 69 23.55 25.19 -5.92
C PRO A 69 23.76 26.04 -7.19
N GLY A 70 22.75 26.82 -7.56
CA GLY A 70 22.71 27.57 -8.82
C GLY A 70 21.32 27.61 -9.48
N SER A 71 20.42 26.71 -9.06
CA SER A 71 18.99 26.86 -9.34
C SER A 71 18.37 27.91 -8.41
N GLU A 72 17.27 28.53 -8.83
CA GLU A 72 16.50 29.52 -8.04
C GLU A 72 15.04 29.10 -7.83
N THR A 73 14.64 27.92 -8.32
CA THR A 73 13.23 27.54 -8.43
C THR A 73 12.87 26.32 -7.58
N ALA A 74 11.62 26.23 -7.15
CA ALA A 74 11.02 24.97 -6.74
C ALA A 74 10.58 24.14 -7.96
N HIS A 75 10.47 22.83 -7.80
CA HIS A 75 10.12 21.95 -8.92
C HIS A 75 9.35 20.70 -8.49
N TYR A 76 8.54 20.19 -9.44
CA TYR A 76 7.95 18.87 -9.38
C TYR A 76 8.72 17.94 -10.31
N SER A 77 9.18 16.81 -9.78
CA SER A 77 9.86 15.78 -10.58
C SER A 77 9.25 14.42 -10.27
N LEU A 78 9.39 13.46 -11.18
CA LEU A 78 8.88 12.10 -10.95
C LEU A 78 9.92 11.31 -10.15
N CYS A 79 9.52 10.68 -9.05
CA CYS A 79 10.34 9.67 -8.38
C CYS A 79 9.93 8.29 -8.90
N VAL A 80 10.87 7.53 -9.45
CA VAL A 80 10.61 6.22 -10.07
C VAL A 80 11.10 5.03 -9.25
N GLY A 81 11.81 5.29 -8.15
CA GLY A 81 12.31 4.23 -7.28
C GLY A 81 13.17 4.74 -6.14
N VAL A 82 13.45 3.83 -5.21
CA VAL A 82 14.30 4.04 -4.03
C VAL A 82 15.32 2.90 -4.00
N GLU A 83 16.60 3.22 -3.88
CA GLU A 83 17.70 2.28 -3.70
C GLU A 83 18.48 2.63 -2.43
N GLY A 84 18.25 1.87 -1.35
CA GLY A 84 18.78 2.23 -0.04
C GLY A 84 18.19 3.56 0.42
N ASP A 85 19.05 4.54 0.68
CA ASP A 85 18.67 5.91 1.06
C ASP A 85 18.73 6.88 -0.15
N GLU A 86 18.86 6.38 -1.39
CA GLU A 86 18.87 7.20 -2.60
C GLU A 86 17.55 7.09 -3.38
N LEU A 87 17.05 8.23 -3.86
CA LEU A 87 15.84 8.37 -4.67
C LEU A 87 16.21 8.52 -6.15
N ILE A 88 15.55 7.78 -7.04
CA ILE A 88 15.75 7.90 -8.49
C ILE A 88 14.75 8.92 -9.03
N ILE A 89 15.25 10.10 -9.40
CA ILE A 89 14.44 11.23 -9.87
C ILE A 89 14.55 11.37 -11.38
N VAL A 90 13.40 11.53 -12.04
CA VAL A 90 13.26 11.90 -13.44
C VAL A 90 12.70 13.32 -13.50
N ASP A 91 13.59 14.27 -13.74
CA ASP A 91 13.27 15.69 -13.78
C ASP A 91 13.05 16.14 -15.24
N PRO A 92 11.84 16.62 -15.60
CA PRO A 92 11.49 16.99 -16.96
C PRO A 92 12.10 18.32 -17.41
N SER A 93 12.84 19.03 -16.54
CA SER A 93 13.49 20.29 -16.88
C SER A 93 14.46 20.13 -18.05
N ALA A 94 14.37 21.06 -19.00
CA ALA A 94 15.29 21.15 -20.13
C ALA A 94 16.68 21.71 -19.72
N ASP A 95 16.86 22.11 -18.45
CA ASP A 95 18.16 22.53 -17.92
C ASP A 95 19.10 21.32 -17.86
N THR A 96 20.18 21.36 -18.63
CA THR A 96 21.20 20.31 -18.68
C THR A 96 22.04 20.20 -17.41
N VAL A 97 21.95 21.17 -16.49
CA VAL A 97 22.69 21.18 -15.23
C VAL A 97 21.83 20.73 -14.04
N SER A 98 20.53 21.01 -14.07
CA SER A 98 19.60 20.75 -12.96
C SER A 98 18.34 19.95 -13.38
N GLY A 99 18.45 19.17 -14.46
CA GLY A 99 17.39 18.33 -15.03
C GLY A 99 17.91 16.97 -15.49
N GLY A 100 17.02 16.13 -16.01
CA GLY A 100 17.36 14.76 -16.44
C GLY A 100 17.15 13.71 -15.34
N VAL A 101 17.91 12.61 -15.40
CA VAL A 101 17.80 11.51 -14.44
C VAL A 101 18.97 11.55 -13.47
N TYR A 102 18.69 11.58 -12.17
CA TYR A 102 19.71 11.64 -11.13
C TYR A 102 19.25 10.91 -9.85
N TYR A 103 20.24 10.56 -9.03
CA TYR A 103 20.02 10.08 -7.67
C TYR A 103 20.03 11.28 -6.72
N ALA A 104 19.15 11.27 -5.72
CA ALA A 104 19.14 12.24 -4.64
C ALA A 104 19.11 11.51 -3.30
N ASP A 105 19.99 11.90 -2.37
CA ASP A 105 19.97 11.40 -1.01
C ASP A 105 18.64 11.76 -0.32
N ASP A 106 18.08 10.84 0.45
CA ASP A 106 16.77 11.01 1.06
C ASP A 106 16.74 12.17 2.07
N SER A 107 17.84 12.41 2.78
CA SER A 107 17.96 13.47 3.78
C SER A 107 18.12 14.84 3.11
N GLU A 108 18.87 14.92 2.02
CA GLU A 108 18.99 16.13 1.20
C GLU A 108 17.65 16.46 0.51
N MET A 109 16.95 15.45 -0.01
CA MET A 109 15.62 15.63 -0.59
C MET A 109 14.61 16.07 0.47
N LEU A 110 14.62 15.46 1.66
CA LEU A 110 13.76 15.86 2.76
C LEU A 110 14.02 17.31 3.16
N GLN A 111 15.29 17.72 3.25
CA GLN A 111 15.65 19.12 3.47
C GLN A 111 15.16 20.03 2.34
N ALA A 112 15.21 19.57 1.09
CA ALA A 112 14.68 20.30 -0.05
C ALA A 112 13.14 20.42 -0.03
N MET A 113 12.44 19.54 0.70
CA MET A 113 10.99 19.55 0.90
C MET A 113 10.53 20.45 2.06
N ASP A 114 11.44 21.02 2.86
CA ASP A 114 11.09 21.91 3.97
C ASP A 114 10.51 23.26 3.45
N GLU A 115 10.67 24.35 4.20
CA GLU A 115 10.18 25.65 3.81
C GLU A 115 11.10 26.34 2.78
N PHE A 116 10.54 26.68 1.62
CA PHE A 116 11.18 27.53 0.62
C PHE A 116 10.19 28.57 0.10
N GLU A 117 10.61 29.84 0.02
CA GLU A 117 9.73 30.98 -0.31
C GLU A 117 8.46 31.07 0.58
N GLY A 118 8.59 30.74 1.87
CA GLY A 118 7.50 30.85 2.85
C GLY A 118 6.44 29.77 2.73
N ARG A 119 6.73 28.66 2.05
CA ARG A 119 5.83 27.52 1.88
C ARG A 119 6.54 26.23 2.20
N LYS A 120 5.90 25.36 2.98
CA LYS A 120 6.33 23.97 3.15
C LYS A 120 6.06 23.19 1.88
N ARG A 121 6.90 22.20 1.59
CA ARG A 121 6.70 21.30 0.47
C ARG A 121 6.54 19.87 0.98
N GLY A 122 6.85 18.88 0.15
CA GLY A 122 6.51 17.48 0.36
C GLY A 122 6.37 16.77 -0.97
N TYR A 123 5.42 15.84 -1.10
CA TYR A 123 5.21 15.12 -2.35
C TYR A 123 3.73 14.87 -2.63
N VAL A 124 3.39 14.74 -3.90
CA VAL A 124 2.09 14.23 -4.35
C VAL A 124 2.23 12.74 -4.57
N VAL A 125 1.31 11.95 -4.02
CA VAL A 125 1.16 10.53 -4.30
C VAL A 125 -0.10 10.31 -5.11
N MET A 126 -0.03 9.43 -6.11
CA MET A 126 -1.14 9.09 -7.00
C MET A 126 -1.26 7.58 -7.06
N ALA A 127 -2.48 7.06 -6.98
CA ALA A 127 -2.71 5.62 -6.98
C ALA A 127 -3.91 5.27 -7.87
N PRO A 128 -3.77 4.33 -8.81
CA PRO A 128 -4.90 3.82 -9.57
C PRO A 128 -5.81 2.97 -8.67
N LYS A 129 -7.09 2.93 -9.01
CA LYS A 129 -8.10 2.10 -8.34
C LYS A 129 -7.62 0.65 -8.26
N GLU A 130 -8.08 -0.06 -7.23
CA GLU A 130 -7.72 -1.46 -6.94
C GLU A 130 -6.30 -1.67 -6.40
N THR A 131 -5.55 -0.59 -6.15
CA THR A 131 -4.28 -0.67 -5.41
C THR A 131 -4.46 -0.42 -3.91
N THR A 132 -3.55 -0.96 -3.10
CA THR A 132 -3.48 -0.68 -1.67
C THR A 132 -3.31 0.82 -1.41
N ALA A 133 -2.51 1.51 -2.23
CA ALA A 133 -2.30 2.94 -2.10
C ALA A 133 -3.59 3.76 -2.35
N TYR A 134 -4.42 3.35 -3.32
CA TYR A 134 -5.72 4.00 -3.55
C TYR A 134 -6.62 3.91 -2.34
N TRP A 135 -6.70 2.72 -1.74
CA TRP A 135 -7.48 2.51 -0.52
C TRP A 135 -6.94 3.37 0.64
N ARG A 136 -5.62 3.46 0.80
CA ARG A 136 -4.98 4.33 1.81
C ARG A 136 -5.39 5.79 1.65
N ILE A 137 -5.24 6.33 0.43
CA ILE A 137 -5.59 7.72 0.11
C ILE A 137 -7.09 7.96 0.36
N LYS A 138 -7.97 7.08 -0.11
CA LYS A 138 -9.42 7.20 0.06
C LYS A 138 -9.86 7.26 1.54
N ASN A 139 -9.10 6.65 2.44
CA ASN A 139 -9.42 6.57 3.87
C ASN A 139 -8.57 7.52 4.74
N ASP A 140 -7.92 8.54 4.13
CA ASP A 140 -7.04 9.50 4.82
C ASP A 140 -5.86 8.85 5.58
N LEU A 141 -5.45 7.65 5.16
CA LEU A 141 -4.31 6.91 5.72
C LEU A 141 -3.03 7.29 4.96
N ILE A 142 -2.59 8.53 5.17
CA ILE A 142 -1.40 9.14 4.54
C ILE A 142 -0.26 9.43 5.55
N TYR A 143 -0.26 8.72 6.68
CA TYR A 143 0.79 8.80 7.70
C TYR A 143 2.14 8.26 7.19
N SER A 144 3.24 8.75 7.75
CA SER A 144 4.62 8.40 7.39
C SER A 144 5.15 7.11 7.97
N ASP A 145 4.66 6.71 9.15
CA ASP A 145 5.21 5.56 9.83
C ASP A 145 4.68 4.28 9.16
N SER A 146 5.50 3.66 8.32
CA SER A 146 5.23 2.39 7.65
C SER A 146 4.88 1.28 8.64
N SER A 147 5.37 1.34 9.89
CA SER A 147 5.05 0.35 10.93
C SER A 147 3.57 0.37 11.33
N VAL A 148 2.90 1.53 11.22
CA VAL A 148 1.45 1.63 11.40
C VAL A 148 0.73 0.86 10.29
N TYR A 149 1.32 0.76 9.08
CA TYR A 149 0.76 -0.02 7.98
C TYR A 149 1.14 -1.49 7.99
N ASP A 150 2.30 -1.86 8.54
CA ASP A 150 2.60 -3.27 8.83
C ASP A 150 1.62 -3.83 9.88
N GLU A 151 1.18 -2.99 10.81
CA GLU A 151 0.06 -3.31 11.70
C GLU A 151 -1.27 -3.26 10.97
N LEU A 152 -1.57 -2.22 10.17
CA LEU A 152 -2.83 -2.14 9.42
C LEU A 152 -2.95 -3.27 8.40
N SER A 153 -1.91 -3.77 7.74
CA SER A 153 -2.00 -4.91 6.83
C SER A 153 -2.49 -6.18 7.55
N LYS A 154 -2.20 -6.31 8.85
CA LYS A 154 -2.75 -7.35 9.72
C LYS A 154 -4.21 -7.07 10.12
N TYR A 155 -4.62 -5.80 10.20
CA TYR A 155 -6.01 -5.38 10.45
C TYR A 155 -6.87 -5.28 9.18
N CYS A 156 -6.27 -5.10 8.00
CA CYS A 156 -6.93 -4.91 6.71
C CYS A 156 -7.36 -6.22 6.08
N VAL A 157 -6.85 -7.37 6.54
CA VAL A 157 -7.42 -8.67 6.17
C VAL A 157 -8.91 -8.68 6.53
N GLN A 158 -9.29 -8.15 7.69
CA GLN A 158 -10.71 -8.06 8.05
C GLN A 158 -11.48 -7.10 7.15
N GLU A 159 -10.92 -5.96 6.74
CA GLU A 159 -11.59 -5.03 5.83
C GLU A 159 -11.76 -5.61 4.41
N VAL A 160 -10.77 -6.34 3.91
CA VAL A 160 -10.85 -7.09 2.65
C VAL A 160 -11.92 -8.17 2.73
N LEU A 161 -11.93 -8.94 3.82
CA LEU A 161 -12.94 -9.98 4.06
C LEU A 161 -14.34 -9.37 4.32
N ARG A 162 -14.45 -8.14 4.83
CA ARG A 162 -15.75 -7.46 5.01
C ARG A 162 -16.33 -6.90 3.72
N ASP A 163 -15.54 -6.78 2.65
CA ASP A 163 -16.03 -6.33 1.36
C ASP A 163 -17.05 -7.34 0.80
N LEU A 164 -18.25 -6.85 0.45
CA LEU A 164 -19.35 -7.71 -0.01
C LEU A 164 -19.06 -8.39 -1.35
N GLU A 165 -18.33 -7.72 -2.25
CA GLU A 165 -17.96 -8.32 -3.52
C GLU A 165 -17.00 -9.46 -3.30
N ILE A 166 -15.98 -9.28 -2.45
CA ILE A 166 -15.04 -10.33 -2.10
C ILE A 166 -15.75 -11.47 -1.39
N ARG A 167 -16.54 -11.18 -0.35
CA ARG A 167 -17.28 -12.20 0.40
C ARG A 167 -18.21 -13.03 -0.46
N ASN A 168 -18.91 -12.43 -1.41
CA ASN A 168 -19.80 -13.17 -2.32
C ASN A 168 -19.04 -14.05 -3.34
N ASN A 169 -17.72 -13.91 -3.45
CA ASN A 169 -16.87 -14.68 -4.36
C ASN A 169 -15.86 -15.59 -3.63
N VAL A 170 -15.93 -15.68 -2.30
CA VAL A 170 -15.14 -16.65 -1.52
C VAL A 170 -15.98 -17.92 -1.36
N PHE A 171 -15.43 -19.02 -1.83
CA PHE A 171 -16.07 -20.34 -1.77
C PHE A 171 -15.44 -21.23 -0.69
N GLY A 172 -14.32 -20.85 -0.11
CA GLY A 172 -13.80 -21.59 1.04
C GLY A 172 -12.64 -20.89 1.71
N ILE A 173 -12.47 -21.18 3.00
CA ILE A 173 -11.41 -20.69 3.86
C ILE A 173 -10.75 -21.88 4.55
N GLY A 174 -9.48 -22.10 4.19
CA GLY A 174 -8.58 -22.97 4.94
C GLY A 174 -7.63 -22.15 5.81
N ALA A 175 -7.41 -22.57 7.06
CA ALA A 175 -6.48 -21.91 7.97
C ALA A 175 -5.13 -22.63 8.05
N ALA A 176 -4.04 -21.88 8.18
CA ALA A 176 -2.73 -22.42 8.54
C ALA A 176 -2.48 -22.19 10.05
N GLY A 177 -2.86 -23.17 10.88
CA GLY A 177 -2.76 -23.15 12.33
C GLY A 177 -1.38 -23.54 12.85
N LEU A 178 -0.80 -22.68 13.70
CA LEU A 178 0.39 -23.03 14.50
C LEU A 178 -0.01 -23.79 15.77
N ASP A 179 -1.10 -23.35 16.41
CA ASP A 179 -1.65 -23.93 17.64
C ASP A 179 -3.19 -23.76 17.69
N VAL A 180 -3.82 -24.43 18.64
CA VAL A 180 -5.29 -24.47 18.77
C VAL A 180 -5.87 -23.11 19.15
N VAL A 181 -5.15 -22.32 19.94
CA VAL A 181 -5.64 -21.02 20.41
C VAL A 181 -5.70 -20.04 19.24
N GLY A 182 -4.68 -20.05 18.37
CA GLY A 182 -4.67 -19.28 17.13
C GLY A 182 -5.78 -19.70 16.16
N ALA A 183 -6.00 -21.00 15.98
CA ALA A 183 -7.05 -21.51 15.11
C ALA A 183 -8.46 -21.17 15.62
N TYR A 184 -8.69 -21.35 16.94
CA TYR A 184 -9.94 -20.98 17.59
C TYR A 184 -10.20 -19.46 17.51
N GLY A 185 -9.18 -18.64 17.75
CA GLY A 185 -9.30 -17.19 17.62
C GLY A 185 -9.64 -16.74 16.19
N LEU A 186 -9.07 -17.40 15.19
CA LEU A 186 -9.40 -17.14 13.78
C LEU A 186 -10.84 -17.52 13.44
N GLU A 187 -11.31 -18.68 13.89
CA GLU A 187 -12.69 -19.15 13.67
C GLU A 187 -13.71 -18.13 14.20
N ASN A 188 -13.56 -17.67 15.44
CA ASN A 188 -14.44 -16.63 16.02
C ASN A 188 -14.40 -15.32 15.21
N VAL A 189 -13.22 -14.90 14.74
CA VAL A 189 -13.08 -13.69 13.93
C VAL A 189 -13.78 -13.84 12.58
N LEU A 190 -13.68 -15.02 11.94
CA LEU A 190 -14.34 -15.31 10.66
C LEU A 190 -15.85 -15.36 10.83
N GLU A 191 -16.35 -16.01 11.89
CA GLU A 191 -17.79 -16.07 12.21
C GLU A 191 -18.35 -14.65 12.41
N ASP A 192 -17.64 -13.79 13.16
CA ASP A 192 -18.02 -12.40 13.42
C ASP A 192 -18.17 -11.55 12.15
N ILE A 193 -17.39 -11.84 11.11
CA ILE A 193 -17.47 -11.14 9.81
C ILE A 193 -18.26 -11.94 8.75
N GLY A 194 -18.79 -13.09 9.13
CA GLY A 194 -19.74 -13.91 8.38
C GLY A 194 -19.13 -14.84 7.33
N TYR A 195 -17.93 -15.34 7.60
CA TYR A 195 -17.40 -16.53 6.92
C TYR A 195 -17.47 -17.75 7.83
N GLU A 196 -17.41 -18.91 7.21
CA GLU A 196 -17.21 -20.18 7.88
C GLU A 196 -15.79 -20.68 7.56
N LEU A 197 -15.13 -21.26 8.55
CA LEU A 197 -13.84 -21.91 8.38
C LEU A 197 -14.10 -23.36 7.93
N ASP A 198 -13.51 -23.79 6.83
CA ASP A 198 -13.78 -25.12 6.26
C ASP A 198 -12.85 -26.20 6.83
N PHE A 199 -11.57 -25.88 7.04
CA PHE A 199 -10.59 -26.80 7.60
C PHE A 199 -9.37 -26.04 8.15
N VAL A 200 -8.58 -26.71 8.98
CA VAL A 200 -7.29 -26.23 9.46
C VAL A 200 -6.19 -27.17 8.97
N SER A 201 -5.10 -26.60 8.49
CA SER A 201 -3.83 -27.26 8.20
C SER A 201 -2.68 -26.55 8.91
N GLY A 202 -1.44 -27.03 8.75
CA GLY A 202 -0.24 -26.41 9.32
C GLY A 202 0.35 -27.20 10.49
N PRO A 203 1.36 -26.64 11.20
CA PRO A 203 2.16 -27.37 12.18
C PRO A 203 1.36 -28.09 13.28
N ILE A 204 0.19 -27.56 13.67
CA ILE A 204 -0.64 -28.25 14.66
C ILE A 204 -1.16 -29.61 14.15
N THR A 205 -1.37 -29.76 12.85
CA THR A 205 -1.90 -30.98 12.23
C THR A 205 -0.82 -32.06 11.98
N ASP A 206 0.43 -31.80 12.37
CA ASP A 206 1.55 -32.75 12.27
C ASP A 206 1.49 -33.91 13.27
N THR A 207 0.58 -33.83 14.23
CA THR A 207 0.40 -34.87 15.25
C THR A 207 -1.08 -35.19 15.42
N GLU A 208 -1.39 -36.46 15.68
CA GLU A 208 -2.77 -36.89 16.00
C GLU A 208 -3.37 -36.07 17.16
N VAL A 209 -2.58 -35.80 18.21
CA VAL A 209 -3.03 -34.98 19.33
C VAL A 209 -3.44 -33.58 18.87
N GLY A 210 -2.68 -32.96 17.98
CA GLY A 210 -2.99 -31.64 17.46
C GLY A 210 -4.20 -31.64 16.51
N LYS A 211 -4.38 -32.71 15.72
CA LYS A 211 -5.58 -32.92 14.91
C LYS A 211 -6.83 -33.04 15.78
N ASP A 212 -6.82 -33.97 16.74
CA ASP A 212 -7.91 -34.17 17.70
C ASP A 212 -8.27 -32.85 18.42
N THR A 213 -7.25 -32.09 18.82
CA THR A 213 -7.45 -30.81 19.52
C THR A 213 -8.09 -29.75 18.62
N ILE A 214 -7.76 -29.70 17.33
CA ILE A 214 -8.45 -28.79 16.40
C ILE A 214 -9.91 -29.21 16.22
N GLU A 215 -10.16 -30.49 15.98
CA GLU A 215 -11.50 -31.01 15.74
C GLU A 215 -12.40 -30.82 16.96
N ASP A 216 -11.88 -31.03 18.18
CA ASP A 216 -12.63 -30.88 19.43
C ASP A 216 -12.96 -29.42 19.77
N TYR A 217 -12.04 -28.47 19.52
CA TYR A 217 -12.17 -27.09 19.98
C TYR A 217 -12.58 -26.09 18.90
N VAL A 218 -12.17 -26.32 17.65
CA VAL A 218 -12.50 -25.46 16.51
C VAL A 218 -13.68 -26.04 15.71
N GLY A 219 -13.88 -27.36 15.74
CA GLY A 219 -15.04 -28.00 15.13
C GLY A 219 -14.96 -28.21 13.61
N VAL A 220 -13.75 -28.11 13.04
CA VAL A 220 -13.49 -28.27 11.60
C VAL A 220 -12.43 -29.36 11.37
N PRO A 221 -12.41 -30.03 10.21
CA PRO A 221 -11.39 -31.02 9.86
C PRO A 221 -9.96 -30.51 10.03
N ALA A 222 -9.09 -31.36 10.58
CA ALA A 222 -7.68 -31.08 10.77
C ALA A 222 -6.80 -31.86 9.77
N LEU A 223 -6.39 -31.18 8.70
CA LEU A 223 -5.83 -31.81 7.50
C LEU A 223 -4.33 -31.52 7.38
N ASN A 224 -3.50 -32.56 7.42
CA ASN A 224 -2.05 -32.42 7.33
C ASN A 224 -1.60 -32.25 5.87
N SER A 225 -0.94 -31.12 5.55
CA SER A 225 -0.49 -30.83 4.19
C SER A 225 0.62 -31.72 3.64
N PHE A 226 1.31 -32.48 4.49
CA PHE A 226 2.28 -33.51 4.10
C PHE A 226 1.64 -34.88 3.88
N HIS A 227 0.34 -35.06 4.16
CA HIS A 227 -0.39 -36.30 3.95
C HIS A 227 -1.32 -36.18 2.73
N GLU A 228 -1.07 -37.00 1.70
CA GLU A 228 -1.78 -36.91 0.41
C GLU A 228 -3.29 -37.09 0.57
N GLY A 229 -3.74 -38.05 1.38
CA GLY A 229 -5.17 -38.27 1.61
C GLY A 229 -5.87 -37.09 2.28
N ASP A 230 -5.19 -36.36 3.15
CA ASP A 230 -5.76 -35.18 3.82
C ASP A 230 -5.90 -34.02 2.81
N MET A 231 -5.03 -33.95 1.81
CA MET A 231 -5.11 -32.95 0.73
C MET A 231 -6.14 -33.31 -0.33
N GLU A 232 -6.38 -34.60 -0.57
CA GLU A 232 -7.54 -35.05 -1.37
C GLU A 232 -8.84 -34.62 -0.69
N GLU A 233 -8.97 -34.85 0.62
CA GLU A 233 -10.13 -34.40 1.41
C GLU A 233 -10.30 -32.87 1.40
N ALA A 234 -9.21 -32.11 1.56
CA ALA A 234 -9.26 -30.65 1.45
C ALA A 234 -9.76 -30.18 0.07
N ALA A 235 -9.32 -30.86 -1.00
CA ALA A 235 -9.77 -30.54 -2.36
C ALA A 235 -11.24 -30.89 -2.58
N GLU A 236 -11.75 -31.97 -1.96
CA GLU A 236 -13.17 -32.33 -1.98
C GLU A 236 -14.01 -31.25 -1.29
N ILE A 237 -13.65 -30.83 -0.08
CA ILE A 237 -14.35 -29.77 0.68
C ILE A 237 -14.47 -28.48 -0.15
N VAL A 238 -13.35 -28.01 -0.73
CA VAL A 238 -13.36 -26.79 -1.56
C VAL A 238 -14.20 -26.98 -2.84
N SER A 239 -14.19 -28.18 -3.42
CA SER A 239 -14.98 -28.48 -4.62
C SER A 239 -16.48 -28.50 -4.35
N GLU A 240 -16.91 -28.98 -3.18
CA GLU A 240 -18.33 -28.97 -2.77
C GLU A 240 -18.85 -27.54 -2.63
N ASN A 241 -18.07 -26.64 -2.07
CA ASN A 241 -18.48 -25.25 -1.89
C ASN A 241 -18.54 -24.43 -3.20
N LEU A 242 -17.90 -24.92 -4.27
CA LEU A 242 -17.98 -24.30 -5.61
C LEU A 242 -19.25 -24.69 -6.40
N SER A 243 -20.00 -25.69 -5.93
CA SER A 243 -21.12 -26.31 -6.65
C SER A 243 -22.50 -25.74 -6.29
#